data_AF-A0A926HKZ9-F1
#
_entry.id   AF-A0A926HKZ9-F1
#
_cell.length_a   1.000
_cell.length_b   1.000
_cell.length_c   1.000
_cell.angle_alpha   90.00
_cell.angle_beta   90.00
_cell.angle_gamma   90.00
#
_symmetry.space_group_name_H-M   'P 1'
#
loop_
_entity.id
_entity.type
_entity.pdbx_description
1 polymer ?
#
loop_
_entity_poly.entity_id
_entity_poly.type
_entity_poly.pdbx_seq_one_letter_code
_entity_poly.pdbx_strand_id
1 'polypeptide(L)'
;GKKIMENMVDIALAPVAVLQHLHDAHVITDYCIGATGNVHSVCLFSEVPIEQISAVYLDDHSLTSVSLLKILLKEYWQLSPELIPAKPGYIDQIRHDKAGLVIGDRSFVLHHKFEYCYDLSAAWKEHTGLSFVFAAWMRRKEIPADLIFELNEALKYGIMHLDAVVAEQKTSIISKEELVEYFQHNISYDLDDEKRKALQLFLEKMRSLHPVNLHI
;
A
#
# COMPACT_ATOMS: atom_id res chain seq x y z
N GLY A 1 -5.00 5.39 9.31
CA GLY A 1 -4.09 6.56 9.25
C GLY A 1 -4.56 7.69 10.15
N LYS A 2 -5.58 8.44 9.73
CA LYS A 2 -6.05 9.66 10.43
C LYS A 2 -6.28 9.48 11.94
N LYS A 3 -7.03 8.46 12.36
CA LYS A 3 -7.36 8.26 13.79
C LYS A 3 -6.12 8.08 14.69
N ILE A 4 -5.09 7.35 14.25
CA ILE A 4 -3.88 7.16 15.04
C ILE A 4 -2.98 8.41 15.02
N MET A 5 -2.93 9.14 13.88
CA MET A 5 -2.25 10.44 13.81
C MET A 5 -2.86 11.47 14.77
N GLU A 6 -4.18 11.49 14.88
CA GLU A 6 -4.96 12.38 15.76
C GLU A 6 -5.08 11.85 17.20
N ASN A 7 -4.39 10.74 17.55
CA ASN A 7 -4.39 10.12 18.88
C ASN A 7 -5.80 9.72 19.39
N MET A 8 -6.73 9.43 18.48
CA MET A 8 -8.10 9.00 18.80
C MET A 8 -8.22 7.49 19.06
N VAL A 9 -7.16 6.73 18.75
CA VAL A 9 -7.06 5.29 19.00
C VAL A 9 -5.64 4.97 19.44
N ASP A 10 -5.50 3.99 20.34
CA ASP A 10 -4.18 3.61 20.87
C ASP A 10 -3.44 2.64 19.94
N ILE A 11 -4.19 1.81 19.20
CA ILE A 11 -3.71 0.82 18.25
C ILE A 11 -4.50 0.94 16.94
N ALA A 12 -3.83 0.84 15.79
CA ALA A 12 -4.48 0.76 14.49
C ALA A 12 -3.64 0.01 13.46
N LEU A 13 -4.30 -0.74 12.58
CA LEU A 13 -3.75 -1.06 11.26
C LEU A 13 -3.73 0.23 10.44
N ALA A 14 -2.56 0.68 10.03
CA ALA A 14 -2.41 1.96 9.34
C ALA A 14 -1.35 1.92 8.24
N PRO A 15 -1.45 2.80 7.23
CA PRO A 15 -0.46 2.91 6.17
C PRO A 15 0.92 3.21 6.78
N VAL A 16 1.95 2.43 6.43
CA VAL A 16 3.29 2.61 7.03
C VAL A 16 3.92 3.97 6.76
N ALA A 17 3.49 4.68 5.71
CA ALA A 17 3.94 6.04 5.44
C ALA A 17 3.64 7.04 6.58
N VAL A 18 2.69 6.76 7.47
CA VAL A 18 2.45 7.63 8.64
C VAL A 18 3.64 7.64 9.61
N LEU A 19 4.51 6.63 9.59
CA LEU A 19 5.71 6.55 10.43
C LEU A 19 6.72 7.67 10.14
N GLN A 20 6.69 8.29 8.94
CA GLN A 20 7.49 9.49 8.68
C GLN A 20 7.01 10.72 9.46
N HIS A 21 5.76 10.73 9.89
CA HIS A 21 5.15 11.87 10.58
C HIS A 21 4.91 11.62 12.06
N LEU A 22 5.07 10.37 12.52
CA LEU A 22 4.82 9.93 13.89
C LEU A 22 6.05 9.20 14.44
N HIS A 23 7.00 9.97 14.98
CA HIS A 23 8.22 9.40 15.56
C HIS A 23 7.96 8.59 16.84
N ASP A 24 6.81 8.79 17.48
CA ASP A 24 6.33 8.06 18.66
C ASP A 24 5.51 6.79 18.29
N ALA A 25 5.31 6.51 17.00
CA ALA A 25 4.59 5.32 16.56
C ALA A 25 5.53 4.12 16.40
N HIS A 26 5.09 2.97 16.91
CA HIS A 26 5.82 1.71 16.85
C HIS A 26 4.96 0.62 16.21
N VAL A 27 5.54 -0.14 15.28
CA VAL A 27 4.93 -1.37 14.74
C VAL A 27 5.00 -2.47 15.79
N ILE A 28 3.91 -3.20 16.00
CA ILE A 28 3.77 -4.12 17.15
C ILE A 28 3.42 -5.56 16.83
N THR A 29 3.21 -5.90 15.57
CA THR A 29 2.88 -7.27 15.16
C THR A 29 3.98 -7.86 14.31
N ASP A 30 4.04 -9.19 14.34
CA ASP A 30 4.87 -9.99 13.43
C ASP A 30 4.23 -10.11 12.05
N TYR A 31 3.05 -9.50 11.86
CA TYR A 31 2.31 -9.47 10.61
C TYR A 31 2.12 -8.05 10.07
N CYS A 32 1.95 -7.94 8.76
CA CYS A 32 1.71 -6.72 8.01
C CYS A 32 0.77 -7.00 6.83
N ILE A 33 0.42 -5.95 6.09
CA ILE A 33 -0.11 -6.06 4.73
C ILE A 33 1.03 -5.70 3.80
N GLY A 34 1.71 -6.70 3.25
CA GLY A 34 2.82 -6.53 2.32
C GLY A 34 2.64 -7.35 1.05
N ALA A 35 3.65 -7.32 0.19
CA ALA A 35 3.73 -8.13 -1.02
C ALA A 35 5.20 -8.38 -1.39
N THR A 36 5.49 -9.54 -1.97
CA THR A 36 6.83 -9.92 -2.45
C THR A 36 6.96 -9.78 -3.97
N GLY A 37 5.90 -9.33 -4.66
CA GLY A 37 5.81 -9.18 -6.10
C GLY A 37 4.56 -8.37 -6.43
N ASN A 38 3.76 -8.81 -7.40
CA ASN A 38 2.46 -8.19 -7.68
C ASN A 38 1.53 -8.29 -6.46
N VAL A 39 0.98 -7.16 -6.03
CA VAL A 39 -0.06 -7.09 -5.00
C VAL A 39 -1.47 -7.07 -5.62
N HIS A 40 -1.59 -6.79 -6.92
CA HIS A 40 -2.83 -6.66 -7.72
C HIS A 40 -3.81 -5.56 -7.29
N SER A 41 -3.79 -5.13 -6.03
CA SER A 41 -4.71 -4.17 -5.45
C SER A 41 -4.13 -2.76 -5.30
N VAL A 42 -2.92 -2.49 -5.80
CA VAL A 42 -2.29 -1.16 -5.80
C VAL A 42 -1.62 -0.91 -7.14
N CYS A 43 -2.37 -0.32 -8.07
CA CYS A 43 -1.94 -0.20 -9.45
C CYS A 43 -2.08 1.22 -9.99
N LEU A 44 -1.19 1.60 -10.89
CA LEU A 44 -1.34 2.76 -11.77
C LEU A 44 -1.92 2.29 -13.11
N PHE A 45 -3.11 2.78 -13.45
CA PHE A 45 -3.81 2.46 -14.69
C PHE A 45 -3.67 3.59 -15.71
N SER A 46 -3.44 3.26 -16.98
CA SER A 46 -3.24 4.22 -18.06
C SER A 46 -3.71 3.68 -19.42
N GLU A 47 -4.13 4.56 -20.33
CA GLU A 47 -4.39 4.23 -21.75
C GLU A 47 -3.13 4.37 -22.62
N VAL A 48 -2.08 5.00 -22.10
CA VAL A 48 -0.78 5.20 -22.77
C VAL A 48 0.35 4.59 -21.94
N PRO A 49 1.49 4.23 -22.54
CA PRO A 49 2.65 3.75 -21.79
C PRO A 49 3.17 4.82 -20.82
N ILE A 50 3.88 4.38 -19.78
CA ILE A 50 4.30 5.21 -18.64
C ILE A 50 4.99 6.51 -19.07
N GLU A 51 5.83 6.46 -20.10
CA GLU A 51 6.61 7.59 -20.61
C GLU A 51 5.76 8.71 -21.24
N GLN A 52 4.51 8.40 -21.60
CA GLN A 52 3.58 9.33 -22.22
C GLN A 52 2.56 9.91 -21.24
N ILE A 53 2.58 9.49 -19.97
CA ILE A 53 1.67 10.01 -18.95
C ILE A 53 2.01 11.47 -18.64
N SER A 54 1.05 12.37 -18.82
CA SER A 54 1.21 13.80 -18.49
C SER A 54 0.69 14.15 -17.10
N ALA A 55 -0.30 13.40 -16.60
CA ALA A 55 -0.89 13.61 -15.27
C ALA A 55 -1.33 12.30 -14.62
N VAL A 56 -1.32 12.27 -13.28
CA VAL A 56 -1.77 11.14 -12.48
C VAL A 56 -2.78 11.60 -11.42
N TYR A 57 -3.97 11.02 -11.43
CA TYR A 57 -4.91 11.14 -10.32
C TYR A 57 -4.44 10.28 -9.14
N LEU A 58 -4.30 10.90 -7.96
CA LEU A 58 -3.85 10.26 -6.74
C LEU A 58 -5.02 9.84 -5.88
N ASP A 59 -5.20 8.54 -5.68
CA ASP A 59 -6.17 8.00 -4.73
C ASP A 59 -5.88 8.50 -3.31
N ASP A 60 -6.86 9.14 -2.69
CA ASP A 60 -6.74 9.72 -1.35
C ASP A 60 -6.89 8.68 -0.23
N HIS A 61 -7.23 7.42 -0.56
CA HIS A 61 -7.44 6.37 0.43
C HIS A 61 -6.14 5.73 0.97
N SER A 62 -4.96 6.00 0.41
CA SER A 62 -3.68 5.45 0.95
C SER A 62 -2.48 6.39 0.81
N LEU A 63 -2.03 6.91 1.96
CA LEU A 63 -0.80 7.67 2.08
C LEU A 63 0.45 6.87 1.62
N THR A 64 0.50 5.57 1.90
CA THR A 64 1.62 4.71 1.49
C THR A 64 1.69 4.59 -0.03
N SER A 65 0.57 4.28 -0.69
CA SER A 65 0.54 4.06 -2.14
C SER A 65 0.86 5.34 -2.92
N VAL A 66 0.35 6.49 -2.47
CA VAL A 66 0.70 7.81 -3.05
C VAL A 66 2.19 8.11 -2.89
N SER A 67 2.76 7.82 -1.72
CA SER A 67 4.18 8.09 -1.46
C SER A 67 5.07 7.15 -2.27
N LEU A 68 4.68 5.87 -2.39
CA LEU A 68 5.36 4.89 -3.23
C LEU A 68 5.35 5.32 -4.70
N LEU A 69 4.19 5.71 -5.23
CA LEU A 69 4.08 6.20 -6.60
C LEU A 69 5.02 7.38 -6.85
N LYS A 70 5.09 8.36 -5.94
CA LYS A 70 5.98 9.51 -6.06
C LYS A 70 7.47 9.11 -6.13
N ILE A 71 7.87 8.10 -5.34
CA ILE A 71 9.22 7.54 -5.39
C ILE A 71 9.46 6.88 -6.74
N LEU A 72 8.57 6.01 -7.19
CA LEU A 72 8.72 5.28 -8.46
C LEU A 72 8.75 6.22 -9.67
N LEU A 73 7.87 7.23 -9.71
CA LEU A 73 7.88 8.25 -10.76
C LEU A 73 9.23 8.95 -10.82
N LYS A 74 9.76 9.42 -9.69
CA LYS A 74 11.01 10.19 -9.69
C LYS A 74 12.28 9.34 -9.86
N GLU A 75 12.36 8.19 -9.20
CA GLU A 75 13.60 7.42 -9.09
C GLU A 75 13.68 6.24 -10.04
N TYR A 76 12.55 5.58 -10.34
CA TYR A 76 12.54 4.42 -11.23
C TYR A 76 12.25 4.83 -12.67
N TRP A 77 11.08 5.45 -12.91
CA TRP A 77 10.67 5.88 -14.24
C TRP A 77 11.30 7.20 -14.68
N GLN A 78 11.82 8.00 -13.74
CA GLN A 78 12.42 9.32 -13.99
C GLN A 78 11.48 10.29 -14.72
N LEU A 79 10.21 10.27 -14.32
CA LEU A 79 9.12 11.10 -14.85
C LEU A 79 8.60 12.06 -13.78
N SER A 80 8.01 13.16 -14.25
CA SER A 80 7.39 14.18 -13.39
C SER A 80 6.02 14.62 -13.92
N PRO A 81 5.04 13.71 -14.04
CA PRO A 81 3.69 14.09 -14.45
C PRO A 81 3.04 15.00 -13.39
N GLU A 82 2.02 15.75 -13.80
CA GLU A 82 1.19 16.52 -12.87
C GLU A 82 0.48 15.57 -11.90
N LEU A 83 0.57 15.83 -10.59
CA LEU A 83 -0.10 15.02 -9.57
C LEU A 83 -1.40 15.68 -9.13
N ILE A 84 -2.53 15.07 -9.49
CA ILE A 84 -3.86 15.65 -9.28
C ILE A 84 -4.55 14.92 -8.12
N PRO A 85 -5.04 15.62 -7.08
CA PRO A 85 -5.85 15.01 -6.04
C PRO A 85 -7.12 14.38 -6.62
N ALA A 86 -7.40 13.12 -6.28
CA ALA A 86 -8.62 12.45 -6.70
C ALA A 86 -9.88 13.16 -6.14
N LYS A 87 -10.96 13.11 -6.92
CA LYS A 87 -12.32 13.44 -6.50
C LYS A 87 -13.20 12.20 -6.71
N PRO A 88 -14.37 12.09 -6.05
CA PRO A 88 -15.32 11.02 -6.34
C PRO A 88 -15.56 10.90 -7.85
N GLY A 89 -15.43 9.67 -8.39
CA GLY A 89 -15.56 9.40 -9.83
C GLY A 89 -14.31 9.73 -10.68
N TYR A 90 -13.12 9.94 -10.07
CA TYR A 90 -11.90 10.21 -10.86
C TYR A 90 -11.50 9.06 -11.78
N ILE A 91 -11.89 7.82 -11.49
CA ILE A 91 -11.59 6.64 -12.32
C ILE A 91 -12.13 6.83 -13.75
N ASP A 92 -13.32 7.44 -13.89
CA ASP A 92 -13.92 7.74 -15.21
C ASP A 92 -13.19 8.86 -15.96
N GLN A 93 -12.23 9.52 -15.31
CA GLN A 93 -11.40 10.59 -15.87
C GLN A 93 -10.01 10.09 -16.27
N ILE A 94 -9.69 8.82 -16.02
CA ILE A 94 -8.49 8.15 -16.53
C ILE A 94 -8.74 7.90 -18.02
N ARG A 95 -8.08 8.67 -18.87
CA ARG A 95 -8.22 8.64 -20.33
C ARG A 95 -7.10 9.43 -20.98
N HIS A 96 -6.82 9.12 -22.24
CA HIS A 96 -5.72 9.73 -23.00
C HIS A 96 -4.39 9.57 -22.25
N ASP A 97 -3.70 10.69 -22.01
CA ASP A 97 -2.42 10.77 -21.31
C ASP A 97 -2.55 10.91 -19.78
N LYS A 98 -3.76 10.75 -19.23
CA LYS A 98 -4.01 10.86 -17.79
C LYS A 98 -4.20 9.50 -17.17
N ALA A 99 -3.28 9.13 -16.28
CA ALA A 99 -3.33 7.90 -15.52
C ALA A 99 -4.01 8.08 -14.15
N GLY A 100 -4.33 6.98 -13.48
CA GLY A 100 -4.87 7.00 -12.13
C GLY A 100 -4.24 5.92 -11.26
N LEU A 101 -3.74 6.32 -10.09
CA LEU A 101 -3.44 5.37 -9.02
C LEU A 101 -4.77 4.90 -8.46
N VAL A 102 -5.03 3.60 -8.44
CA VAL A 102 -6.25 3.01 -7.89
C VAL A 102 -5.87 1.90 -6.90
N ILE A 103 -6.56 1.87 -5.76
CA ILE A 103 -6.26 0.92 -4.69
C ILE A 103 -7.49 0.12 -4.22
N GLY A 104 -7.21 -1.05 -3.63
CA GLY A 104 -8.17 -1.96 -3.04
C GLY A 104 -9.06 -2.62 -4.08
N ASP A 105 -10.29 -2.95 -3.68
CA ASP A 105 -11.22 -3.73 -4.49
C ASP A 105 -11.50 -3.12 -5.88
N ARG A 106 -11.42 -1.78 -5.96
CA ARG A 106 -11.60 -1.03 -7.23
C ARG A 106 -10.52 -1.35 -8.26
N SER A 107 -9.34 -1.78 -7.84
CA SER A 107 -8.25 -2.15 -8.77
C SER A 107 -8.63 -3.37 -9.60
N PHE A 108 -9.25 -4.39 -8.99
CA PHE A 108 -9.53 -5.66 -9.67
C PHE A 108 -10.38 -5.50 -10.94
N VAL A 109 -11.41 -4.66 -10.90
CA VAL A 109 -12.30 -4.44 -12.05
C VAL A 109 -11.67 -3.63 -13.18
N LEU A 110 -10.47 -3.08 -12.98
CA LEU A 110 -9.80 -2.21 -13.94
C LEU A 110 -8.69 -2.90 -14.72
N HIS A 111 -8.19 -4.06 -14.26
CA HIS A 111 -7.14 -4.82 -14.95
C HIS A 111 -7.48 -5.17 -16.40
N HIS A 112 -8.76 -5.29 -16.74
CA HIS A 112 -9.22 -5.57 -18.10
C HIS A 112 -9.74 -4.34 -18.86
N LYS A 113 -9.71 -3.15 -18.24
CA LYS A 113 -10.25 -1.91 -18.82
C LYS A 113 -9.19 -0.99 -19.38
N PHE A 114 -7.96 -1.11 -18.91
CA PHE A 114 -6.84 -0.27 -19.34
C PHE A 114 -5.78 -1.12 -20.03
N GLU A 115 -5.19 -0.56 -21.08
CA GLU A 115 -4.12 -1.21 -21.83
C GLU A 115 -2.85 -1.35 -20.98
N TYR A 116 -2.57 -0.37 -20.12
CA TYR A 116 -1.41 -0.36 -19.23
C TYR A 116 -1.83 -0.40 -17.77
N CYS A 117 -1.27 -1.36 -17.04
CA CYS A 117 -1.42 -1.54 -15.61
C CYS A 117 -0.05 -1.76 -14.99
N TYR A 118 0.36 -0.86 -14.10
CA TYR A 118 1.63 -0.95 -13.37
C TYR A 118 1.35 -1.23 -11.90
N ASP A 119 1.62 -2.46 -11.47
CA ASP A 119 1.57 -2.83 -10.06
C ASP A 119 2.72 -2.15 -9.31
N LEU A 120 2.40 -1.37 -8.27
CA LEU A 120 3.43 -0.57 -7.60
C LEU A 120 4.37 -1.42 -6.73
N SER A 121 3.91 -2.56 -6.22
CA SER A 121 4.79 -3.47 -5.47
C SER A 121 5.77 -4.18 -6.40
N ALA A 122 5.31 -4.55 -7.60
CA ALA A 122 6.17 -5.12 -8.63
C ALA A 122 7.21 -4.11 -9.13
N ALA A 123 6.78 -2.89 -9.46
CA ALA A 123 7.69 -1.81 -9.87
C ALA A 123 8.70 -1.47 -8.77
N TRP A 124 8.29 -1.50 -7.49
CA TRP A 124 9.21 -1.37 -6.36
C TRP A 124 10.26 -2.48 -6.33
N LYS A 125 9.82 -3.73 -6.48
CA LYS A 125 10.74 -4.87 -6.51
C LYS A 125 11.71 -4.82 -7.68
N GLU A 126 11.27 -4.39 -8.86
CA GLU A 126 12.16 -4.16 -9.99
C GLU A 126 13.17 -3.04 -9.71
N HIS A 127 12.73 -1.97 -9.05
CA HIS A 127 13.57 -0.83 -8.71
C HIS A 127 14.61 -1.16 -7.63
N THR A 128 14.24 -1.88 -6.56
CA THR A 128 15.08 -2.05 -5.36
C THR A 128 15.50 -3.48 -5.08
N GLY A 129 14.89 -4.47 -5.74
CA GLY A 129 15.07 -5.90 -5.44
C GLY A 129 14.38 -6.38 -4.16
N LEU A 130 13.56 -5.55 -3.52
CA LEU A 130 12.95 -5.86 -2.22
C LEU A 130 11.43 -6.01 -2.33
N SER A 131 10.84 -6.77 -1.39
CA SER A 131 9.40 -6.74 -1.08
C SER A 131 8.92 -5.36 -0.66
N PHE A 132 7.61 -5.21 -0.45
CA PHE A 132 7.01 -3.96 0.00
C PHE A 132 6.01 -4.17 1.15
N VAL A 133 5.91 -3.17 2.04
CA VAL A 133 4.94 -3.16 3.16
C VAL A 133 4.00 -1.97 2.98
N PHE A 134 2.70 -2.23 2.84
CA PHE A 134 1.69 -1.18 2.65
C PHE A 134 1.16 -0.65 3.98
N ALA A 135 0.82 -1.56 4.90
CA ALA A 135 0.24 -1.25 6.20
C ALA A 135 0.75 -2.20 7.29
N ALA A 136 0.77 -1.73 8.53
CA ALA A 136 1.12 -2.54 9.69
C ALA A 136 0.31 -2.10 10.92
N TRP A 137 0.16 -3.00 11.88
CA TRP A 137 -0.40 -2.64 13.18
C TRP A 137 0.61 -1.84 13.97
N MET A 138 0.16 -0.70 14.47
CA MET A 138 1.02 0.25 15.18
C MET A 138 0.31 0.85 16.38
N ARG A 139 1.10 1.28 17.35
CA ARG A 139 0.69 1.98 18.57
C ARG A 139 1.52 3.22 18.81
N ARG A 140 0.95 4.18 19.55
CA ARG A 140 1.64 5.41 19.98
C ARG A 140 1.87 5.53 21.48
N LYS A 141 1.13 4.76 22.27
CA LYS A 141 1.27 4.68 23.73
C LYS A 141 1.75 3.29 24.11
N GLU A 142 2.33 3.12 25.29
CA GLU A 142 2.62 1.77 25.79
C GLU A 142 1.32 0.96 25.89
N ILE A 143 1.39 -0.29 25.43
CA ILE A 143 0.28 -1.23 25.42
C ILE A 143 0.75 -2.48 26.20
N PRO A 144 -0.12 -3.12 27.00
CA PRO A 144 0.21 -4.37 27.66
C PRO A 144 0.73 -5.46 26.70
N ALA A 145 1.77 -6.19 27.10
CA ALA A 145 2.44 -7.18 26.25
C ALA A 145 1.55 -8.39 25.93
N ASP A 146 0.66 -8.76 26.86
CA ASP A 146 -0.40 -9.75 26.67
C ASP A 146 -1.36 -9.35 25.54
N LEU A 147 -1.76 -8.08 25.46
CA LEU A 147 -2.61 -7.60 24.36
C LEU A 147 -1.89 -7.67 22.99
N ILE A 148 -0.58 -7.41 22.96
CA ILE A 148 0.23 -7.58 21.74
C ILE A 148 0.31 -9.06 21.35
N PHE A 149 0.49 -9.95 22.34
CA PHE A 149 0.51 -11.39 22.11
C PHE A 149 -0.85 -11.89 21.57
N GLU A 150 -1.96 -11.51 22.20
CA GLU A 150 -3.32 -11.86 21.76
C GLU A 150 -3.61 -11.35 20.34
N LEU A 151 -3.18 -10.14 20.00
CA LEU A 151 -3.32 -9.59 18.65
C LEU A 151 -2.55 -10.43 17.62
N ASN A 152 -1.31 -10.85 17.93
CA ASN A 152 -0.54 -11.71 17.03
C ASN A 152 -1.18 -13.09 16.87
N GLU A 153 -1.67 -13.70 17.95
CA GLU A 153 -2.36 -15.00 17.87
C GLU A 153 -3.66 -14.91 17.06
N ALA A 154 -4.42 -13.81 17.19
CA ALA A 154 -5.61 -13.57 16.38
C ALA A 154 -5.29 -13.39 14.87
N LEU A 155 -4.23 -12.64 14.55
CA LEU A 155 -3.78 -12.45 13.16
C LEU A 155 -3.31 -13.77 12.56
N LYS A 156 -2.47 -14.51 13.29
CA LYS A 156 -2.00 -15.84 12.92
C LYS A 156 -3.16 -16.79 12.66
N TYR A 157 -4.15 -16.81 13.55
CA TYR A 157 -5.34 -17.63 13.38
C TYR A 157 -6.06 -17.31 12.06
N GLY A 158 -6.29 -16.03 11.76
CA GLY A 158 -6.91 -15.63 10.49
C GLY A 158 -6.12 -16.06 9.25
N ILE A 159 -4.79 -15.88 9.29
CA ILE A 159 -3.89 -16.25 8.17
C ILE A 159 -3.82 -17.77 7.99
N MET A 160 -3.86 -18.55 9.07
CA MET A 160 -3.90 -20.02 8.99
C MET A 160 -5.24 -20.56 8.47
N HIS A 161 -6.28 -19.73 8.42
CA HIS A 161 -7.64 -20.12 8.01
C HIS A 161 -8.16 -19.26 6.85
N LEU A 162 -7.29 -18.83 5.93
CA LEU A 162 -7.69 -18.00 4.79
C LEU A 162 -8.79 -18.65 3.93
N ASP A 163 -8.83 -19.97 3.81
CA ASP A 163 -9.92 -20.66 3.11
C ASP A 163 -11.30 -20.36 3.71
N ALA A 164 -11.39 -20.27 5.04
CA ALA A 164 -12.62 -19.89 5.73
C ALA A 164 -12.95 -18.40 5.50
N VAL A 165 -11.93 -17.53 5.55
CA VAL A 165 -12.08 -16.09 5.26
C VAL A 165 -12.61 -15.87 3.84
N VAL A 166 -12.04 -16.55 2.85
CA VAL A 166 -12.47 -16.53 1.45
C VAL A 166 -13.91 -17.05 1.33
N ALA A 167 -14.25 -18.14 2.02
CA ALA A 167 -15.60 -18.74 1.94
C ALA A 167 -16.69 -17.83 2.53
N GLU A 168 -16.37 -17.01 3.52
CA GLU A 168 -17.31 -16.05 4.13
C GLU A 168 -17.47 -14.77 3.31
N GLN A 169 -16.53 -14.47 2.41
CA GLN A 169 -16.54 -13.23 1.65
C GLN A 169 -17.64 -13.22 0.57
N LYS A 170 -18.54 -12.24 0.66
CA LYS A 170 -19.70 -12.08 -0.26
C LYS A 170 -19.46 -11.03 -1.34
N THR A 171 -18.25 -10.95 -1.89
CA THR A 171 -17.94 -10.00 -2.95
C THR A 171 -18.45 -10.49 -4.30
N SER A 172 -18.98 -9.58 -5.12
CA SER A 172 -19.31 -9.82 -6.53
C SER A 172 -18.30 -9.16 -7.47
N ILE A 173 -17.20 -8.64 -6.93
CA ILE A 173 -16.21 -7.84 -7.66
C ILE A 173 -15.24 -8.76 -8.43
N ILE A 174 -14.84 -9.87 -7.80
CA ILE A 174 -13.94 -10.87 -8.36
C ILE A 174 -14.48 -12.28 -8.10
N SER A 175 -14.01 -13.24 -8.89
CA SER A 175 -14.29 -14.66 -8.70
C SER A 175 -13.71 -15.18 -7.38
N LYS A 176 -14.16 -16.36 -6.96
CA LYS A 176 -13.62 -17.01 -5.75
C LYS A 176 -12.15 -17.38 -5.94
N GLU A 177 -11.78 -17.81 -7.14
CA GLU A 177 -10.42 -18.18 -7.52
C GLU A 177 -9.48 -16.97 -7.44
N GLU A 178 -9.89 -15.81 -7.96
CA GLU A 178 -9.12 -14.57 -7.83
C GLU A 178 -9.00 -14.11 -6.37
N LEU A 179 -10.04 -14.33 -5.56
CA LEU A 179 -10.01 -13.99 -4.14
C LEU A 179 -9.02 -14.89 -3.36
N VAL A 180 -9.00 -16.19 -3.68
CA VAL A 180 -8.01 -17.14 -3.16
C VAL A 180 -6.60 -16.70 -3.56
N GLU A 181 -6.39 -16.42 -4.84
CA GLU A 181 -5.09 -15.96 -5.34
C GLU A 181 -4.62 -14.70 -4.63
N TYR A 182 -5.51 -13.73 -4.46
CA TYR A 182 -5.20 -12.48 -3.79
C TYR A 182 -4.79 -12.67 -2.34
N PHE A 183 -5.59 -13.39 -1.55
CA PHE A 183 -5.30 -13.58 -0.14
C PHE A 183 -4.15 -14.57 0.11
N GLN A 184 -3.95 -15.58 -0.73
CA GLN A 184 -2.94 -16.61 -0.47
C GLN A 184 -1.59 -16.35 -1.15
N HIS A 185 -1.57 -15.63 -2.28
CA HIS A 185 -0.36 -15.48 -3.09
C HIS A 185 0.05 -14.04 -3.35
N ASN A 186 -0.89 -13.08 -3.42
CA ASN A 186 -0.53 -11.67 -3.66
C ASN A 186 -0.22 -10.91 -2.37
N ILE A 187 -0.99 -11.12 -1.30
CA ILE A 187 -0.68 -10.56 0.00
C ILE A 187 0.36 -11.44 0.70
N SER A 188 1.42 -10.80 1.20
CA SER A 188 2.43 -11.42 2.06
C SER A 188 2.33 -10.85 3.47
N TYR A 189 1.93 -11.70 4.42
CA TYR A 189 1.55 -11.25 5.76
C TYR A 189 2.72 -11.16 6.73
N ASP A 190 3.70 -12.05 6.69
CA ASP A 190 4.79 -12.05 7.69
C ASP A 190 5.65 -10.80 7.56
N LEU A 191 5.83 -10.04 8.65
CA LEU A 191 6.75 -8.92 8.75
C LEU A 191 8.17 -9.42 9.11
N ASP A 192 8.74 -10.17 8.18
CA ASP A 192 10.08 -10.72 8.24
C ASP A 192 11.19 -9.64 8.12
N ASP A 193 12.44 -10.07 8.25
CA ASP A 193 13.61 -9.19 8.17
C ASP A 193 13.76 -8.52 6.79
N GLU A 194 13.33 -9.17 5.70
CA GLU A 194 13.39 -8.59 4.36
C GLU A 194 12.38 -7.44 4.23
N LYS A 195 11.15 -7.63 4.72
CA LYS A 195 10.12 -6.60 4.75
C LYS A 195 10.46 -5.46 5.70
N ARG A 196 11.17 -5.73 6.81
CA ARG A 196 11.68 -4.68 7.70
C ARG A 196 12.74 -3.82 6.99
N LYS A 197 13.65 -4.43 6.23
CA LYS A 197 14.63 -3.70 5.39
C LYS A 197 13.93 -2.90 4.29
N ALA A 198 12.94 -3.48 3.62
CA ALA A 198 12.13 -2.80 2.63
C ALA A 198 11.41 -1.57 3.20
N LEU A 199 10.77 -1.75 4.36
CA LEU A 199 10.09 -0.67 5.07
C LEU A 199 11.06 0.46 5.43
N GLN A 200 12.24 0.13 5.96
CA GLN A 200 13.26 1.12 6.26
C GLN A 200 13.69 1.90 5.00
N LEU A 201 13.99 1.20 3.90
CA LEU A 201 14.38 1.84 2.63
C LEU A 201 13.28 2.75 2.09
N PHE A 202 12.03 2.30 2.13
CA PHE A 202 10.88 3.10 1.72
C PHE A 202 10.78 4.40 2.54
N LEU A 203 10.91 4.30 3.87
CA LEU A 203 10.91 5.46 4.75
C LEU A 203 12.08 6.40 4.42
N GLU A 204 13.31 5.89 4.24
CA GLU A 204 14.47 6.72 3.87
C GLU A 204 14.27 7.48 2.56
N LYS A 205 13.75 6.81 1.52
CA LYS A 205 13.42 7.44 0.23
C LYS A 205 12.32 8.49 0.38
N MET A 206 11.27 8.22 1.15
CA MET A 206 10.21 9.21 1.44
C MET A 206 10.78 10.50 2.05
N ARG A 207 11.69 10.37 3.03
CA ARG A 207 12.35 11.51 3.68
C ARG A 207 13.22 12.31 2.71
N SER A 208 13.89 11.61 1.78
CA SER A 208 14.74 12.24 0.76
C SER A 208 13.93 13.04 -0.27
N LEU A 209 12.68 12.64 -0.54
CA LEU A 209 11.77 13.38 -1.42
C LEU A 209 11.20 14.65 -0.79
N HIS A 210 11.00 14.66 0.51
CA HIS A 210 10.49 15.79 1.27
C HIS A 210 11.39 16.01 2.48
N PRO A 211 12.59 16.61 2.30
CA PRO A 211 13.45 16.91 3.44
C PRO A 211 12.66 17.80 4.39
N VAL A 212 12.39 17.28 5.60
CA VAL A 212 11.85 18.09 6.68
C VAL A 212 12.93 19.14 6.96
N ASN A 213 12.65 20.41 6.66
CA ASN A 213 13.49 21.51 7.12
C ASN A 213 13.40 21.53 8.65
N LEU A 214 14.31 20.77 9.30
CA LEU A 214 14.61 20.90 10.71
C LEU A 214 15.34 22.24 10.89
N HIS A 215 14.57 23.32 10.93
CA HIS A 215 15.06 24.53 11.57
C HIS A 215 15.04 24.28 13.08
N ILE A 216 16.26 24.31 13.60
CA ILE A 216 16.73 24.19 14.99
C ILE A 216 15.90 25.06 15.93
#